data_AF-K8PPQ3-F1
#
_entry.id   AF-K8PPQ3-F1
#
_cell.length_a   1.000
_cell.length_b   1.000
_cell.length_c   1.000
_cell.angle_alpha   90.00
_cell.angle_beta   90.00
_cell.angle_gamma   90.00
#
_symmetry.space_group_name_H-M   'P 1'
#
loop_
_entity.id
_entity.type
_entity.pdbx_description
1 polymer ?
#
loop_
_entity_poly.entity_id
_entity_poly.type
_entity_poly.pdbx_seq_one_letter_code
_entity_poly.pdbx_strand_id
1 'polypeptide(L)'
;MFGAVRRRGAEEAGAVFVKIALMDGTALLFVPAPQSAYDDSRPVERVFIQSPPQAVDEAAIEARLAKEINFDPDVWIVEIEDRAGRHFLDLAKA
;
A
#
# COMPACT_ATOMS: atom_id res chain seq x y z
N MET A 1 16.12 -1.29 7.68
CA MET A 1 15.10 -0.89 6.70
C MET A 1 15.52 -1.43 5.36
N PHE A 2 14.64 -2.23 4.77
CA PHE A 2 14.81 -2.83 3.45
C PHE A 2 13.51 -2.61 2.67
N GLY A 3 13.59 -2.45 1.36
CA GLY A 3 12.43 -2.25 0.49
C GLY A 3 12.60 -3.02 -0.81
N ALA A 4 11.56 -3.71 -1.25
CA ALA A 4 11.55 -4.46 -2.50
C ALA A 4 10.21 -4.33 -3.24
N VAL A 5 10.28 -4.34 -4.57
CA VAL A 5 9.09 -4.53 -5.40
C VAL A 5 8.79 -6.02 -5.44
N ARG A 6 7.73 -6.44 -4.74
CA ARG A 6 7.30 -7.84 -4.69
C ARG A 6 6.47 -8.22 -5.91
N ARG A 7 5.70 -7.28 -6.46
CA ARG A 7 4.96 -7.45 -7.71
C ARG A 7 5.04 -6.19 -8.56
N ARG A 8 5.36 -6.36 -9.84
CA ARG A 8 5.27 -5.31 -10.86
C ARG A 8 3.94 -5.43 -11.57
N GLY A 9 3.19 -4.34 -11.62
CA GLY A 9 1.96 -4.19 -12.36
C GLY A 9 2.16 -3.37 -13.65
N ALA A 10 1.08 -2.80 -14.19
CA ALA A 10 1.17 -1.89 -15.33
C ALA A 10 1.81 -0.56 -14.93
N GLU A 11 2.78 -0.06 -15.71
CA GLU A 11 3.60 1.12 -15.35
C GLU A 11 2.77 2.42 -15.23
N GLU A 12 1.78 2.59 -16.10
CA GLU A 12 1.02 3.84 -16.22
C GLU A 12 -0.19 3.91 -15.27
N ALA A 13 -0.91 2.79 -15.06
CA ALA A 13 -2.25 2.81 -14.47
C ALA A 13 -2.48 1.84 -13.29
N GLY A 14 -1.50 1.02 -12.92
CA GLY A 14 -1.67 0.03 -11.86
C GLY A 14 -1.87 0.66 -10.47
N ALA A 15 -2.84 0.13 -9.70
CA ALA A 15 -2.97 0.49 -8.29
C ALA A 15 -1.72 0.03 -7.51
N VAL A 16 -1.20 0.88 -6.62
CA VAL A 16 -0.01 0.61 -5.83
C VAL A 16 -0.42 0.30 -4.38
N PHE A 17 -0.02 -0.87 -3.90
CA PHE A 17 -0.16 -1.27 -2.51
C PHE A 17 1.22 -1.32 -1.84
N VAL A 18 1.31 -0.82 -0.61
CA VAL A 18 2.57 -0.81 0.15
C VAL A 18 2.35 -1.52 1.49
N LYS A 19 3.00 -2.67 1.66
CA LYS A 19 3.05 -3.40 2.93
C LYS A 19 4.30 -3.01 3.71
N ILE A 20 4.15 -2.81 5.02
CA ILE A 20 5.28 -2.62 5.94
C ILE A 20 5.27 -3.71 6.98
N ALA A 21 6.20 -4.66 6.89
CA ALA A 21 6.39 -5.70 7.89
C ALA A 21 7.15 -5.12 9.09
N LEU A 22 6.52 -5.17 10.26
CA LEU A 22 7.06 -4.60 11.51
C LEU A 22 8.04 -5.56 12.22
N MET A 23 8.27 -6.74 11.65
CA MET A 23 9.21 -7.76 12.13
C MET A 23 8.84 -8.31 13.53
N ASP A 24 7.55 -8.25 13.85
CA ASP A 24 6.91 -8.83 15.05
C ASP A 24 5.71 -9.73 14.69
N GLY A 25 5.53 -10.06 13.42
CA GLY A 25 4.40 -10.83 12.89
C GLY A 25 3.20 -9.98 12.46
N THR A 26 3.28 -8.65 12.65
CA THR A 26 2.28 -7.70 12.19
C THR A 26 2.80 -6.82 11.06
N ALA A 27 1.88 -6.23 10.30
CA ALA A 27 2.19 -5.27 9.26
C ALA A 27 1.17 -4.13 9.18
N LEU A 28 1.63 -3.03 8.58
CA LEU A 28 0.80 -1.94 8.09
C LEU A 28 0.54 -2.14 6.59
N LEU A 29 -0.65 -1.76 6.12
CA LEU A 29 -0.96 -1.73 4.71
C LEU A 29 -1.43 -0.33 4.31
N PHE A 30 -0.78 0.20 3.29
CA PHE A 30 -1.17 1.43 2.62
C PHE A 30 -1.71 1.11 1.25
N VAL A 31 -2.85 1.71 0.93
CA VAL A 31 -3.58 1.51 -0.33
C VAL A 31 -3.76 2.85 -1.03
N PRO A 32 -4.04 2.87 -2.34
CA PRO A 32 -4.35 4.12 -3.03
C PRO A 32 -5.55 4.79 -2.35
N ALA A 33 -5.47 6.10 -2.13
CA ALA A 33 -6.63 6.84 -1.65
C ALA A 33 -7.76 6.77 -2.68
N PRO A 34 -9.04 6.73 -2.25
CA PRO A 34 -10.17 6.80 -3.17
C PRO A 34 -10.14 8.11 -3.96
N GLN A 35 -10.73 8.10 -5.16
CA GLN A 35 -10.74 9.27 -6.04
C GLN A 35 -11.39 10.51 -5.39
N SER A 36 -12.32 10.32 -4.44
CA SER A 36 -12.94 11.40 -3.66
C SER A 36 -11.98 12.12 -2.69
N ALA A 37 -10.79 11.58 -2.44
CA ALA A 37 -9.77 12.20 -1.58
C ALA A 37 -8.87 13.20 -2.34
N TYR A 38 -9.02 13.30 -3.67
CA TYR A 38 -8.29 14.25 -4.50
C TYR A 38 -9.11 15.54 -4.63
N ASP A 39 -8.48 16.69 -4.36
CA ASP A 39 -9.01 18.00 -4.78
C ASP A 39 -8.86 18.12 -6.32
N ASP A 40 -9.78 18.83 -6.97
CA ASP A 40 -9.84 19.03 -8.43
C ASP A 40 -8.55 19.66 -8.99
N SER A 41 -7.66 20.13 -8.13
CA SER A 41 -6.45 20.88 -8.45
C SER A 41 -5.21 20.05 -8.77
N ARG A 42 -5.21 18.71 -8.69
CA ARG A 42 -4.09 17.89 -9.23
C ARG A 42 -4.35 16.37 -9.29
N PRO A 43 -4.33 15.73 -10.48
CA PRO A 43 -4.41 14.27 -10.62
C PRO A 43 -3.04 13.55 -10.69
N VAL A 44 -1.92 14.23 -10.41
CA VAL A 44 -0.57 13.72 -10.77
C VAL A 44 0.12 12.96 -9.64
N GLU A 45 -0.12 13.29 -8.37
CA GLU A 45 0.57 12.66 -7.24
C GLU A 45 -0.33 11.59 -6.59
N ARG A 46 0.13 10.34 -6.58
CA ARG A 46 -0.56 9.23 -5.90
C ARG A 46 -0.47 9.43 -4.40
N VAL A 47 -1.61 9.63 -3.74
CA VAL A 47 -1.70 9.67 -2.28
C VAL A 47 -2.25 8.36 -1.73
N PHE A 48 -1.81 8.03 -0.51
CA PHE A 48 -2.15 6.77 0.14
C PHE A 48 -2.97 6.97 1.42
N ILE A 49 -3.73 5.95 1.78
CA ILE A 49 -4.34 5.84 3.10
C ILE A 49 -3.90 4.53 3.75
N GLN A 50 -3.78 4.54 5.07
CA GLN A 50 -3.59 3.30 5.82
C GLN A 50 -4.91 2.57 5.95
N SER A 51 -4.94 1.30 5.55
CA SER A 51 -6.13 0.46 5.62
C SER A 51 -5.70 -1.00 5.83
N PRO A 52 -5.95 -1.61 6.99
CA PRO A 52 -6.71 -1.10 8.16
C PRO A 52 -5.99 0.04 8.93
N PRO A 53 -6.70 0.79 9.81
CA PRO A 53 -6.15 1.96 10.50
C PRO A 53 -5.12 1.64 11.59
N GLN A 54 -4.82 0.36 11.83
CA GLN A 54 -3.76 -0.10 12.71
C GLN A 54 -2.98 -1.26 12.06
N ALA A 55 -1.85 -1.63 12.67
CA ALA A 55 -1.15 -2.85 12.34
C ALA A 55 -2.06 -4.08 12.63
N VAL A 56 -1.97 -5.07 11.75
CA VAL A 56 -2.68 -6.35 11.88
C VAL A 56 -1.74 -7.48 11.50
N ASP A 57 -2.14 -8.72 11.75
CA ASP A 57 -1.37 -9.90 11.35
C ASP A 57 -0.97 -9.85 9.87
N GLU A 58 0.28 -10.18 9.57
CA GLU A 58 0.78 -10.19 8.19
C GLU A 58 -0.08 -11.08 7.28
N ALA A 59 -0.52 -12.23 7.79
CA ALA A 59 -1.38 -13.16 7.06
C ALA A 59 -2.71 -12.52 6.61
N ALA A 60 -3.27 -11.60 7.40
CA ALA A 60 -4.50 -10.89 7.03
C ALA A 60 -4.26 -9.90 5.88
N ILE A 61 -3.11 -9.21 5.89
CA ILE A 61 -2.70 -8.33 4.78
C ILE A 61 -2.41 -9.14 3.52
N GLU A 62 -1.69 -10.26 3.62
CA GLU A 62 -1.41 -11.14 2.49
C GLU A 62 -2.70 -11.69 1.86
N ALA A 63 -3.66 -12.12 2.68
CA ALA A 63 -4.96 -12.58 2.19
C ALA A 63 -5.75 -11.48 1.47
N ARG A 64 -5.63 -10.22 1.92
CA ARG A 64 -6.22 -9.08 1.22
C ARG A 64 -5.52 -8.82 -0.11
N LEU A 65 -4.19 -8.72 -0.12
CA LEU A 65 -3.41 -8.50 -1.34
C LEU A 65 -3.67 -9.58 -2.39
N ALA A 66 -3.82 -10.84 -1.99
CA ALA A 66 -4.18 -11.93 -2.89
C ALA A 66 -5.55 -11.69 -3.57
N LYS A 67 -6.54 -11.13 -2.86
CA LYS A 67 -7.84 -10.76 -3.46
C LYS A 67 -7.68 -9.61 -4.45
N GLU A 68 -6.87 -8.60 -4.13
CA GLU A 68 -6.61 -7.48 -5.04
C GLU A 68 -5.93 -7.95 -6.33
N ILE A 69 -4.92 -8.83 -6.23
CA ILE A 69 -4.26 -9.43 -7.40
C ILE A 69 -5.25 -10.22 -8.28
N ASN A 70 -6.19 -10.93 -7.66
CA ASN A 70 -7.20 -11.70 -8.40
C ASN A 70 -8.23 -10.79 -9.08
N PHE A 71 -8.50 -9.62 -8.50
CA PHE A 71 -9.42 -8.63 -9.06
C PHE A 71 -8.76 -7.83 -10.18
N ASP A 72 -7.53 -7.37 -9.95
CA ASP A 72 -6.72 -6.61 -10.88
C ASP A 72 -5.29 -7.18 -10.95
N PRO A 73 -4.93 -7.91 -12.02
CA PRO A 73 -3.59 -8.46 -12.16
C PRO A 73 -2.51 -7.40 -12.35
N ASP A 74 -2.88 -6.16 -12.68
CA ASP A 74 -1.96 -5.06 -12.99
C ASP A 74 -1.57 -4.23 -11.76
N VAL A 75 -1.86 -4.72 -10.54
CA VAL A 75 -1.45 -4.07 -9.29
C VAL A 75 0.05 -4.18 -9.02
N TRP A 76 0.61 -3.10 -8.45
CA TRP A 76 1.94 -3.08 -7.87
C TRP A 76 1.88 -3.38 -6.37
N ILE A 77 2.85 -4.16 -5.89
CA ILE A 77 3.02 -4.42 -4.46
C ILE A 77 4.47 -4.12 -4.09
N VAL A 78 4.63 -3.14 -3.21
CA VAL A 78 5.90 -2.81 -2.55
C VAL A 78 5.87 -3.35 -1.14
N GLU A 79 6.96 -3.99 -0.75
CA GLU A 79 7.16 -4.51 0.60
C GLU A 79 8.34 -3.82 1.25
N ILE A 80 8.13 -3.31 2.46
CA ILE A 80 9.13 -2.64 3.28
C ILE A 80 9.26 -3.42 4.58
N GLU A 81 10.48 -3.73 5.00
CA GLU A 81 10.78 -4.30 6.30
C GLU A 81 11.34 -3.21 7.21
N ASP A 82 10.58 -2.82 8.23
CA ASP A 82 11.00 -1.83 9.21
C ASP A 82 10.24 -1.94 10.54
N ARG A 83 10.98 -2.24 11.62
CA ARG A 83 10.46 -2.31 12.99
C ARG A 83 9.79 -1.02 13.47
N ALA A 84 10.19 0.13 12.92
CA ALA A 84 9.63 1.43 13.29
C ALA A 84 8.41 1.85 12.44
N GLY A 85 8.01 1.04 11.44
CA GLY A 85 6.85 1.34 10.60
C GLY A 85 7.00 2.55 9.67
N ARG A 86 8.22 2.99 9.36
CA ARG A 86 8.43 4.16 8.49
C ARG A 86 8.07 3.79 7.04
N HIS A 87 7.25 4.63 6.41
CA HIS A 87 6.68 4.38 5.08
C HIS A 87 7.18 5.33 3.99
N PHE A 88 7.53 6.58 4.33
CA PHE A 88 7.91 7.66 3.39
C PHE A 88 6.91 7.92 2.26
N LEU A 89 5.65 7.53 2.45
CA LEU A 89 4.54 7.82 1.55
C LEU A 89 3.91 9.16 1.89
N ASP A 90 3.46 9.87 0.86
CA ASP A 90 2.53 10.99 1.00
C ASP A 90 1.14 10.46 1.30
N LEU A 91 0.63 10.79 2.49
CA LEU A 91 -0.69 10.36 2.94
C LEU A 91 -1.75 11.39 2.57
N ALA A 92 -2.94 10.92 2.20
CA ALA A 92 -4.09 11.80 2.05
C ALA A 92 -4.37 12.52 3.38
N LYS A 93 -4.67 13.82 3.30
CA LYS A 93 -5.08 14.59 4.48
C LYS A 93 -6.41 14.04 4.99
N ALA A 94 -6.50 13.84 6.30
CA ALA A 94 -7.72 13.41 6.99
C ALA A 94 -8.83 14.46 6.89
#